data_AF-A0A7V5FZS9-F1
#
_entry.id   AF-A0A7V5FZS9-F1
#
_cell.length_a   1.000
_cell.length_b   1.000
_cell.length_c   1.000
_cell.angle_alpha   90.00
_cell.angle_beta   90.00
_cell.angle_gamma   90.00
#
_symmetry.space_group_name_H-M   'P 1'
#
loop_
_entity.id
_entity.type
_entity.pdbx_description
1 polymer ?
#
loop_
_entity_poly.entity_id
_entity_poly.type
_entity_poly.pdbx_seq_one_letter_code
_entity_poly.pdbx_strand_id
1 'polypeptide(L)' 'EIPQTFVYEVVETPPNFKGDSQGGKKPATLESGAVVQVPFFVLEGDKIKVDTVEGKYLEKAK' A
#
# COMPACT_ATOMS: atom_id res chain seq x y z
N GLU A 1 11.17 22.87 1.77
CA GLU A 1 9.97 22.10 2.16
C GLU A 1 9.75 21.05 1.09
N ILE A 2 9.95 19.78 1.40
CA ILE A 2 9.86 18.68 0.43
C ILE A 2 8.52 17.99 0.69
N PRO A 3 7.61 17.91 -0.28
CA PRO A 3 6.38 17.15 -0.09
C PRO A 3 6.77 15.68 0.20
N GLN A 4 6.56 15.23 1.43
CA GLN A 4 7.01 13.92 1.90
C GLN A 4 6.13 12.78 1.38
N THR A 5 4.95 13.12 0.85
CA THR A 5 3.95 12.15 0.39
C THR A 5 4.01 11.99 -1.13
N PHE A 6 4.31 10.79 -1.60
CA PHE A 6 4.25 10.44 -3.02
C PHE A 6 3.19 9.37 -3.26
N VAL A 7 2.57 9.40 -4.44
CA VAL A 7 1.64 8.35 -4.87
C VAL A 7 2.44 7.32 -5.64
N TYR A 8 2.36 6.06 -5.21
CA TYR A 8 2.95 4.92 -5.89
C TYR A 8 1.87 3.90 -6.22
N GLU A 9 2.07 3.20 -7.33
CA GLU A 9 1.23 2.07 -7.69
C GLU A 9 1.70 0.79 -6.96
N VAL A 10 0.75 -0.03 -6.52
CA VAL A 10 1.03 -1.35 -5.98
C VAL A 10 1.35 -2.29 -7.13
N VAL A 11 2.61 -2.75 -7.23
CA VAL A 11 3.05 -3.69 -8.26
C VAL A 11 2.79 -5.13 -7.90
N GLU A 12 2.75 -5.45 -6.60
CA GLU A 12 2.52 -6.82 -6.14
C GLU A 12 1.87 -6.79 -4.76
N THR A 13 0.75 -7.48 -4.58
CA THR A 13 0.14 -7.65 -3.27
C THR A 13 -0.64 -8.96 -3.20
N PRO A 14 -0.56 -9.72 -2.10
CA PRO A 14 -1.33 -10.95 -1.95
C PRO A 14 -2.83 -10.67 -2.08
N PRO A 15 -3.55 -11.44 -2.90
CA PRO A 15 -4.99 -11.30 -3.06
C PRO A 15 -5.70 -11.67 -1.75
N ASN A 16 -6.83 -11.03 -1.48
CA ASN A 16 -7.65 -11.34 -0.31
C ASN A 16 -8.09 -12.80 -0.36
N PHE A 17 -7.50 -13.64 0.48
CA PHE A 17 -8.04 -14.97 0.72
C PHE A 17 -9.28 -14.81 1.59
N LYS A 18 -10.44 -15.08 1.00
CA LYS A 18 -11.79 -14.93 1.58
C LYS A 18 -12.05 -15.81 2.82
N GLY A 19 -11.02 -16.44 3.40
CA GLY A 19 -11.11 -17.43 4.48
C GLY A 19 -10.37 -17.06 5.77
N ASP A 20 -9.46 -16.08 5.77
CA ASP A 20 -8.75 -15.70 7.00
C ASP A 20 -9.35 -14.42 7.61
N SER A 21 -9.77 -14.56 8.85
CA SER A 21 -10.64 -13.63 9.55
C SER A 21 -9.95 -12.31 9.92
N GLN A 22 -10.71 -11.21 9.80
CA GLN A 22 -10.65 -10.03 10.66
C GLN A 22 -9.34 -9.22 10.69
N GLY A 23 -9.20 -8.26 9.76
CA GLY A 23 -8.56 -6.98 10.08
C GLY A 23 -7.03 -6.89 10.08
N GLY A 24 -6.31 -7.90 9.55
CA GLY A 24 -4.88 -7.80 9.27
C GLY A 24 -4.52 -6.75 8.20
N LYS A 25 -3.38 -6.07 8.36
CA LYS A 25 -2.77 -5.34 7.25
C LYS A 25 -1.96 -6.33 6.42
N LYS A 26 -2.04 -6.23 5.10
CA LYS A 26 -1.22 -7.05 4.21
C LYS A 26 0.00 -6.26 3.71
N PRO A 27 1.16 -6.90 3.52
CA PRO A 27 2.27 -6.27 2.83
C PRO A 27 1.89 -6.04 1.36
N ALA A 28 2.21 -4.87 0.82
CA ALA A 28 2.10 -4.55 -0.59
C ALA A 28 3.43 -3.96 -1.06
N THR A 29 3.90 -4.45 -2.19
CA THR A 29 5.09 -3.96 -2.87
C THR A 29 4.67 -2.83 -3.79
N LEU A 30 5.33 -1.68 -3.64
CA LEU A 30 5.14 -0.51 -4.49
C LEU A 30 6.05 -0.59 -5.71
N GLU A 31 5.74 0.19 -6.76
CA GLU A 31 6.64 0.36 -7.91
C GLU A 31 8.04 0.86 -7.54
N SER A 32 8.17 1.54 -6.40
CA SER A 32 9.45 1.98 -5.86
C SER A 32 10.29 0.85 -5.27
N GLY A 33 9.74 -0.36 -5.15
CA GLY A 33 10.35 -1.51 -4.46
C GLY A 33 10.18 -1.49 -2.94
N ALA A 34 9.55 -0.47 -2.37
CA ALA A 34 9.23 -0.43 -0.95
C ALA A 34 8.05 -1.34 -0.61
N VAL A 35 8.14 -2.05 0.52
CA VAL A 35 7.07 -2.91 1.03
C VAL A 35 6.34 -2.19 2.16
N VAL A 36 5.05 -1.91 1.98
CA VAL A 36 4.22 -1.18 2.94
C VAL A 36 3.03 -2.00 3.40
N GLN A 37 2.61 -1.81 4.65
CA GLN A 37 1.43 -2.50 5.19
C GLN A 37 0.15 -1.76 4.79
N VAL A 38 -0.57 -2.32 3.84
CA VAL A 38 -1.83 -1.77 3.32
C VAL A 38 -3.02 -2.55 3.86
N PRO A 39 -4.18 -1.89 3.99
CA PRO A 39 -5.42 -2.58 4.31
C PRO A 39 -5.86 -3.51 3.16
N PHE A 40 -6.66 -4.51 3.51
CA PHE A 40 -7.12 -5.56 2.60
C PHE A 40 -7.79 -5.05 1.32
N PHE A 41 -8.43 -3.88 1.32
CA PHE A 41 -9.10 -3.34 0.13
C PHE A 41 -8.14 -2.86 -0.98
N VAL A 42 -6.85 -2.73 -0.71
CA VAL A 42 -5.84 -2.36 -1.71
C VAL A 42 -5.53 -3.59 -2.57
N LEU A 43 -5.51 -3.44 -3.89
CA LEU A 43 -5.23 -4.51 -4.84
C LEU A 43 -3.98 -4.16 -5.67
N GLU A 44 -3.50 -5.11 -6.46
CA GLU A 44 -2.46 -4.86 -7.44
C GLU A 44 -2.98 -3.88 -8.52
N GLY A 45 -2.15 -2.91 -8.91
CA GLY A 45 -2.51 -1.82 -9.80
C GLY A 45 -3.25 -0.66 -9.12
N ASP A 46 -3.49 -0.74 -7.81
CA ASP A 46 -4.16 0.31 -7.05
C ASP A 46 -3.13 1.37 -6.62
N LYS A 47 -3.49 2.65 -6.73
CA LYS A 47 -2.60 3.77 -6.38
C LYS A 47 -2.75 4.12 -4.92
N ILE A 48 -1.63 4.12 -4.20
CA ILE A 48 -1.61 4.46 -2.78
C ILE A 48 -0.62 5.58 -2.51
N LYS A 49 -1.03 6.49 -1.63
CA LYS A 49 -0.21 7.59 -1.16
C LYS A 49 0.62 7.09 0.03
N VAL A 50 1.93 7.18 -0.11
CA VAL A 50 2.90 6.71 0.86
C VAL A 50 3.82 7.86 1.23
N ASP A 51 4.10 7.97 2.52
CA ASP A 51 5.10 8.88 3.01
C ASP A 51 6.49 8.30 2.74
N THR A 52 7.29 8.98 1.92
CA THR A 52 8.66 8.57 1.55
C THR A 52 9.67 8.78 2.67
N VAL A 53 9.31 9.54 3.72
CA VAL A 53 10.19 9.82 4.86
C VAL A 53 9.97 8.81 5.97
N GLU A 54 8.73 8.45 6.27
CA GLU A 54 8.37 7.42 7.25
C GLU A 54 8.19 6.02 6.64
N GLY A 55 8.09 5.90 5.32
CA GLY A 55 7.79 4.63 4.62
C GLY A 55 6.40 4.08 4.94
N LYS A 56 5.45 4.95 5.30
CA LYS A 56 4.12 4.55 5.76
C LYS A 56 3.06 4.82 4.72
N TYR A 57 2.15 3.86 4.57
CA TYR A 57 0.89 4.08 3.87
C TYR A 57 0.08 5.19 4.59
N LEU A 58 -0.31 6.21 3.84
CA LEU A 58 -1.17 7.29 4.31
C LEU A 58 -2.61 7.02 3.90
N GLU A 59 -2.87 7.04 2.59
CA GLU A 59 -4.22 6.99 2.04
C GLU A 59 -4.22 6.30 0.67
N LYS A 60 -5.39 5.79 0.27
CA LYS A 60 -5.59 5.27 -1.09
C LYS A 60 -5.89 6.45 -2.01
N ALA A 61 -5.03 6.65 -3.00
CA ALA A 61 -5.23 7.69 -4.00
C ALA A 61 -6.21 7.15 -5.06
N LYS A 62 -7.36 7.80 -5.21
CA LYS A 62 -8.35 7.42 -6.23
C LYS A 62 -7.93 7.91 -7.61
#